data_AF-A0A6V7XMV2-F1
#
_entry.id   AF-A0A6V7XMV2-F1
#
_cell.length_a   1.000
_cell.length_b   1.000
_cell.length_c   1.000
_cell.angle_alpha   90.00
_cell.angle_beta   90.00
_cell.angle_gamma   90.00
#
_symmetry.space_group_name_H-M   'P 1'
#
loop_
_entity.id
_entity.type
_entity.pdbx_description
1 polymer ?
#
loop_
_entity_poly.entity_id
_entity_poly.type
_entity_poly.pdbx_seq_one_letter_code
_entity_poly.pdbx_strand_id
1 'polypeptide(L)'
;MAHNINKYFREDSIEHIRSNRFKIGVFRASFTVINADDAPQGREMLLEQLIDHFYVRAYRAAGARSQKCSIIIRSAVLERPIQVPYRGLAQNTPQVVMEQFDTVDQSGQRMGRPSIYSQPINIEIVMGPSHEEALKLSRIDREGSGRKRREMDHGIDINNLIPVRKNFKITKLF
;
A
#
# COMPACT_ATOMS: atom_id res chain seq x y z
N MET A 1 20.89 22.16 -4.22
CA MET A 1 20.58 21.54 -5.53
C MET A 1 19.65 20.36 -5.29
N ALA A 2 18.43 20.36 -5.85
CA ALA A 2 17.58 19.18 -5.78
C ALA A 2 18.18 18.10 -6.70
N HIS A 3 18.82 17.08 -6.12
CA HIS A 3 19.25 15.93 -6.89
C HIS A 3 18.02 15.26 -7.50
N ASN A 4 18.11 14.89 -8.78
CA ASN A 4 17.04 14.16 -9.46
C ASN A 4 16.93 12.74 -8.87
N ILE A 5 16.17 12.62 -7.78
CA ILE A 5 16.04 11.40 -6.99
C ILE A 5 15.47 10.23 -7.80
N ASN A 6 14.75 10.52 -8.89
CA ASN A 6 14.13 9.53 -9.78
C ASN A 6 15.14 8.60 -10.47
N LYS A 7 16.42 8.98 -10.56
CA LYS A 7 17.43 8.10 -11.17
C LYS A 7 17.91 6.97 -10.24
N TYR A 8 17.56 7.04 -8.96
CA TYR A 8 18.02 6.13 -7.93
C TYR A 8 16.98 5.10 -7.50
N PHE A 9 15.82 5.07 -8.15
CA PHE A 9 14.83 4.04 -7.90
C PHE A 9 14.07 3.64 -9.15
N ARG A 10 13.59 2.40 -9.14
CA ARG A 10 12.58 1.89 -10.05
C ARG A 10 11.31 1.62 -9.26
N GLU A 11 10.18 2.08 -9.76
CA GLU A 11 8.88 1.71 -9.23
C GLU A 11 8.49 0.31 -9.72
N ASP A 12 8.18 -0.60 -8.80
CA ASP A 12 7.82 -1.97 -9.14
C ASP A 12 6.29 -2.15 -9.18
N SER A 13 5.57 -1.58 -8.21
CA SER A 13 4.10 -1.63 -8.20
C SER A 13 3.48 -0.52 -7.35
N ILE A 14 2.30 -0.05 -7.78
CA ILE A 14 1.42 0.81 -6.99
C ILE A 14 0.01 0.24 -7.10
N GLU A 15 -0.60 -0.09 -5.96
CA GLU A 15 -1.93 -0.70 -5.94
C GLU A 15 -2.77 -0.30 -4.73
N HIS A 16 -4.09 -0.23 -4.95
CA HIS A 16 -5.08 -0.15 -3.89
C HIS A 16 -5.61 -1.56 -3.59
N ILE A 17 -5.10 -2.16 -2.53
CA ILE A 17 -5.47 -3.50 -2.07
C ILE A 17 -6.75 -3.41 -1.24
N ARG A 18 -7.83 -4.06 -1.68
CA ARG A 18 -8.97 -4.29 -0.80
C ARG A 18 -8.63 -5.39 0.19
N SER A 19 -8.32 -5.02 1.43
CA SER A 19 -8.02 -6.02 2.46
C SER A 19 -9.31 -6.67 2.98
N ASN A 20 -9.44 -7.99 2.88
CA ASN A 20 -10.56 -8.72 3.51
C ASN A 20 -10.56 -8.58 5.05
N ARG A 21 -9.38 -8.35 5.65
CA ARG A 21 -9.20 -8.20 7.10
C ARG A 21 -9.64 -6.84 7.62
N PHE A 22 -9.47 -5.78 6.82
CA PHE A 22 -9.83 -4.41 7.20
C PHE A 22 -11.03 -3.85 6.41
N LYS A 23 -11.54 -4.60 5.41
CA LYS A 23 -12.60 -4.22 4.46
C LYS A 23 -12.41 -2.87 3.77
N ILE A 24 -11.19 -2.35 3.72
CA ILE A 24 -10.85 -1.02 3.20
C ILE A 24 -9.62 -1.12 2.32
N GLY A 25 -9.55 -0.21 1.34
CA GLY A 25 -8.40 0.00 0.49
C GLY A 25 -7.16 0.34 1.32
N VAL A 26 -6.23 -0.60 1.36
CA VAL A 26 -4.85 -0.40 1.79
C VAL A 26 -4.09 0.05 0.53
N PHE A 27 -3.33 1.12 0.62
CA PHE A 27 -2.45 1.54 -0.46
C PHE A 27 -1.10 0.87 -0.28
N ARG A 28 -0.60 0.18 -1.31
CA ARG A 28 0.75 -0.39 -1.33
C ARG A 28 1.53 0.26 -2.46
N ALA A 29 2.73 0.74 -2.15
CA ALA A 29 3.72 1.10 -3.14
C ALA A 29 5.02 0.33 -2.88
N SER A 30 5.61 -0.22 -3.94
CA SER A 30 6.88 -0.94 -3.89
C SER A 30 7.86 -0.33 -4.87
N PHE A 31 9.08 -0.11 -4.38
CA PHE A 31 10.17 0.53 -5.10
C PHE A 31 11.46 -0.25 -4.88
N THR A 32 12.29 -0.33 -5.91
CA THR A 32 13.64 -0.90 -5.82
C THR A 32 14.67 0.20 -5.98
N VAL A 33 15.61 0.29 -5.04
CA VAL A 33 16.75 1.20 -5.12
C VAL A 33 17.70 0.71 -6.21
N ILE A 34 18.06 1.60 -7.13
CA ILE A 34 18.99 1.36 -8.25
C ILE A 34 20.06 2.45 -8.28
N ASN A 35 21.17 2.20 -8.96
CA ASN A 35 22.26 3.19 -9.15
C ASN A 35 22.75 3.80 -7.82
N ALA A 36 22.68 3.04 -6.72
CA ALA A 36 22.99 3.56 -5.39
C ALA A 36 24.46 4.01 -5.28
N ASP A 37 25.35 3.40 -6.05
CA ASP A 37 26.77 3.78 -6.15
C ASP A 37 27.02 5.15 -6.75
N ASP A 38 26.11 5.65 -7.57
CA ASP A 38 26.26 6.94 -8.25
C ASP A 38 25.81 8.11 -7.37
N ALA A 39 25.40 7.82 -6.12
CA ALA A 39 24.92 8.82 -5.18
C ALA A 39 26.09 9.56 -4.51
N PRO A 40 26.28 10.87 -4.78
CA PRO A 40 27.41 11.63 -4.24
C PRO A 40 27.37 11.76 -2.71
N GLN A 41 26.19 11.60 -2.11
CA GLN A 41 25.98 11.60 -0.65
C GLN A 41 26.21 10.24 0.02
N GLY A 42 26.54 9.20 -0.75
CA GLY A 42 26.62 7.82 -0.26
C GLY A 42 25.27 7.11 -0.19
N ARG A 43 25.33 5.78 -0.07
CA ARG A 43 24.16 4.90 -0.13
C ARG A 43 23.21 5.07 1.08
N GLU A 44 23.76 5.35 2.27
CA GLU A 44 22.99 5.53 3.52
C GLU A 44 22.05 6.75 3.43
N MET A 45 22.62 7.91 3.12
CA MET A 45 21.86 9.16 3.00
C MET A 45 20.90 9.13 1.81
N LEU A 46 21.25 8.41 0.74
CA LEU A 46 20.31 8.15 -0.36
C LEU A 46 19.10 7.33 0.13
N LEU A 47 19.34 6.27 0.92
CA LEU A 47 18.27 5.40 1.39
C LEU A 47 17.27 6.15 2.27
N GLU A 48 17.76 6.97 3.20
CA GLU A 48 16.90 7.82 4.03
C GLU A 48 16.04 8.77 3.17
N GLN A 49 16.65 9.43 2.19
CA GLN A 49 15.95 10.32 1.26
C GLN A 49 14.91 9.58 0.42
N LEU A 50 15.19 8.35 -0.01
CA LEU A 50 14.26 7.53 -0.77
C LEU A 50 13.08 7.07 0.10
N ILE A 51 13.33 6.67 1.35
CA ILE A 51 12.28 6.31 2.30
C ILE A 51 11.34 7.51 2.52
N ASP A 52 11.88 8.70 2.77
CA ASP A 52 11.08 9.92 2.93
C ASP A 52 10.27 10.25 1.66
N HIS A 53 10.93 10.19 0.49
CA HIS A 53 10.29 10.42 -0.79
C HIS A 53 9.11 9.46 -1.04
N PHE A 54 9.32 8.16 -0.85
CA PHE A 54 8.27 7.15 -1.04
C PHE A 54 7.18 7.28 0.00
N TYR A 55 7.51 7.65 1.23
CA TYR A 55 6.54 7.88 2.29
C TYR A 55 5.60 9.03 1.92
N VAL A 56 6.15 10.19 1.55
CA VAL A 56 5.36 11.35 1.12
C VAL A 56 4.49 11.02 -0.10
N ARG A 57 5.06 10.28 -1.06
CA ARG A 57 4.34 9.86 -2.26
C ARG A 57 3.18 8.91 -1.95
N ALA A 58 3.43 7.90 -1.12
CA ALA A 58 2.40 6.96 -0.70
C ALA A 58 1.31 7.66 0.13
N TYR A 59 1.67 8.62 0.99
CA TYR A 59 0.71 9.41 1.76
C TYR A 59 -0.22 10.21 0.86
N ARG A 60 0.33 10.87 -0.17
CA ARG A 60 -0.47 11.61 -1.15
C ARG A 60 -1.40 10.70 -1.96
N ALA A 61 -0.93 9.53 -2.36
CA ALA A 61 -1.72 8.58 -3.15
C ALA A 61 -2.80 7.87 -2.32
N ALA A 62 -2.52 7.56 -1.05
CA ALA A 62 -3.47 6.90 -0.15
C ALA A 62 -4.57 7.86 0.36
N GLY A 63 -4.32 9.18 0.30
CA GLY A 63 -5.26 10.22 0.68
C GLY A 63 -5.44 10.38 2.20
N ALA A 64 -6.22 11.39 2.60
CA ALA A 64 -6.36 11.85 3.99
C ALA A 64 -6.92 10.81 5.00
N ARG A 65 -7.33 9.62 4.53
CA ARG A 65 -7.87 8.54 5.37
C ARG A 65 -6.78 7.57 5.85
N SER A 66 -5.54 7.75 5.44
CA SER A 66 -4.43 6.91 5.89
C SER A 66 -3.84 7.48 7.17
N GLN A 67 -4.09 6.79 8.28
CA GLN A 67 -3.60 7.17 9.62
C GLN A 67 -2.49 6.24 10.12
N LYS A 68 -2.26 5.13 9.44
CA LYS A 68 -1.25 4.15 9.80
C LYS A 68 -0.45 3.72 8.58
N CYS A 69 0.80 3.33 8.83
CA CYS A 69 1.68 2.83 7.80
C CYS A 69 2.53 1.68 8.34
N SER A 70 3.05 0.84 7.44
CA SER A 70 4.11 -0.14 7.69
C SER A 70 5.12 0.00 6.56
N ILE A 71 6.40 -0.14 6.89
CA ILE A 71 7.50 -0.11 5.93
C ILE A 71 8.19 -1.46 6.00
N ILE A 72 8.36 -2.11 4.85
CA ILE A 72 8.99 -3.41 4.72
C ILE A 72 10.17 -3.27 3.79
N ILE A 73 11.35 -3.65 4.26
CA ILE A 73 12.59 -3.60 3.48
C ILE A 73 13.08 -5.03 3.24
N ARG A 74 13.40 -5.32 1.97
CA ARG A 74 13.90 -6.61 1.51
C ARG A 74 15.21 -6.41 0.77
N SER A 75 16.11 -7.37 0.94
CA SER A 75 17.40 -7.44 0.24
C SER A 75 17.84 -8.90 0.21
N ALA A 76 18.65 -9.27 -0.77
CA ALA A 76 19.12 -10.65 -0.93
C ALA A 76 20.01 -11.13 0.23
N VAL A 77 20.63 -10.21 0.97
CA VAL A 77 21.50 -10.53 2.13
C VAL A 77 20.75 -10.57 3.46
N LEU A 78 19.46 -10.24 3.45
CA LEU A 78 18.60 -10.32 4.63
C LEU A 78 17.97 -11.71 4.73
N GLU A 79 18.18 -12.39 5.86
CA GLU A 79 17.47 -13.66 6.16
C GLU A 79 15.96 -13.45 6.33
N ARG A 80 15.58 -12.29 6.85
CA ARG A 80 14.19 -11.88 7.06
C ARG A 80 14.04 -10.41 6.69
N PRO A 81 12.89 -10.00 6.13
CA PRO A 81 12.62 -8.59 5.87
C PRO A 81 12.73 -7.77 7.15
N ILE A 82 13.30 -6.57 7.04
CA ILE A 82 13.19 -5.57 8.10
C ILE A 82 11.78 -5.01 8.01
N GLN A 83 11.03 -5.10 9.10
CA GLN A 83 9.64 -4.66 9.14
C GLN A 83 9.43 -3.63 10.24
N VAL A 84 9.17 -2.40 9.82
CA VAL A 84 8.60 -1.38 10.68
C VAL A 84 7.09 -1.65 10.77
N PRO A 85 6.58 -1.99 11.97
CA PRO A 85 5.22 -2.49 12.14
C PRO A 85 4.15 -1.44 11.80
N TYR A 86 2.94 -1.93 11.53
CA TYR A 86 1.79 -1.08 11.20
C TYR A 86 1.34 -0.22 12.38
N ARG A 87 1.76 1.05 12.39
CA ARG A 87 1.60 2.00 13.51
C ARG A 87 1.20 3.38 13.00
N GLY A 88 0.93 4.31 13.91
CA GLY A 88 0.57 5.68 13.55
C GLY A 88 1.68 6.36 12.74
N LEU A 89 1.29 7.18 11.76
CA LEU A 89 2.22 7.85 10.83
C LEU A 89 3.42 8.52 11.53
N ALA A 90 3.19 9.24 12.63
CA ALA A 90 4.25 9.93 13.37
C ALA A 90 5.28 8.99 14.05
N GLN A 91 4.97 7.70 14.17
CA GLN A 91 5.85 6.71 14.80
C GLN A 91 6.76 5.99 13.79
N ASN A 92 6.51 6.19 12.49
CA ASN A 92 7.22 5.52 11.40
C ASN A 92 7.91 6.57 10.53
N THR A 93 8.87 7.26 11.15
CA THR A 93 9.71 8.24 10.45
C THR A 93 10.85 7.53 9.71
N PRO A 94 11.44 8.18 8.68
CA PRO A 94 12.64 7.65 8.02
C PRO A 94 13.75 7.28 9.00
N GLN A 95 13.95 8.08 10.05
CA GLN A 95 14.98 7.85 11.07
C GLN A 95 14.77 6.51 11.81
N VAL A 96 13.54 6.21 12.22
CA VAL A 96 13.21 4.93 12.87
C VAL A 96 13.50 3.75 11.95
N VAL A 97 13.26 3.92 10.64
CA VAL A 97 13.55 2.88 9.64
C VAL A 97 15.06 2.68 9.49
N MET A 98 15.82 3.79 9.40
CA MET A 98 17.28 3.75 9.30
C MET A 98 17.92 3.11 10.53
N GLU A 99 17.46 3.44 11.75
CA GLU A 99 17.97 2.82 12.99
C GLU A 99 17.80 1.29 12.99
N GLN A 100 16.64 0.80 12.55
CA GLN A 100 16.41 -0.65 12.42
C GLN A 100 17.29 -1.27 11.34
N PHE A 101 17.48 -0.54 10.22
CA PHE A 101 18.32 -0.98 9.13
C PHE A 101 19.79 -1.12 9.56
N ASP A 102 20.35 -0.09 10.20
CA ASP A 102 21.75 -0.08 10.65
C ASP A 102 22.01 -1.16 11.72
N THR A 103 21.05 -1.36 12.62
CA THR A 103 21.15 -2.42 13.64
C THR A 103 21.28 -3.80 12.98
N VAL A 104 20.46 -4.06 11.94
CA VAL A 104 20.50 -5.34 11.22
C VAL A 104 21.75 -5.45 10.35
N ASP A 105 22.18 -4.37 9.70
CA ASP A 105 23.41 -4.35 8.90
C ASP A 105 24.64 -4.67 9.75
N GLN A 106 24.82 -3.94 10.85
CA GLN A 106 25.95 -4.14 11.76
C GLN A 106 25.95 -5.55 12.36
N SER A 107 24.78 -6.07 12.72
CA SER A 107 24.67 -7.45 13.19
C SER A 107 25.03 -8.46 12.11
N GLY A 108 24.62 -8.24 10.86
CA GLY A 108 24.96 -9.09 9.72
C GLY A 108 26.46 -9.10 9.43
N GLN A 109 27.08 -7.92 9.43
CA GLN A 109 28.52 -7.77 9.21
C GLN A 109 29.35 -8.51 10.27
N ARG A 110 28.93 -8.46 11.55
CA ARG A 110 29.57 -9.25 12.63
C ARG A 110 29.49 -10.76 12.41
N MET A 111 28.53 -11.22 11.63
CA MET A 111 28.36 -12.62 11.22
C MET A 111 29.01 -12.93 9.87
N GLY A 112 29.82 -12.02 9.32
CA GLY A 112 30.51 -12.18 8.04
C GLY A 112 29.63 -11.98 6.80
N ARG A 113 28.43 -11.39 6.95
CA ARG A 113 27.56 -11.08 5.81
C ARG A 113 28.00 -9.79 5.12
N PRO A 114 27.83 -9.68 3.79
CA PRO A 114 27.99 -8.41 3.10
C PRO A 114 27.03 -7.36 3.66
N SER A 115 27.43 -6.09 3.61
CA SER A 115 26.54 -4.99 3.98
C SER A 115 25.27 -5.02 3.12
N ILE A 116 24.12 -4.78 3.74
CA ILE A 116 22.82 -4.62 3.08
C ILE A 116 22.86 -3.45 2.11
N TYR A 117 23.63 -2.41 2.45
CA TYR A 117 23.86 -1.28 1.56
C TYR A 117 24.51 -1.70 0.25
N SER A 118 25.24 -2.82 0.19
CA SER A 118 25.96 -3.28 -1.02
C SER A 118 25.05 -3.94 -2.08
N GLN A 119 23.84 -4.36 -1.71
CA GLN A 119 22.92 -5.09 -2.58
C GLN A 119 21.72 -4.24 -2.99
N PRO A 120 20.98 -4.63 -4.05
CA PRO A 120 19.69 -4.02 -4.36
C PRO A 120 18.73 -4.11 -3.17
N ILE A 121 18.05 -3.01 -2.87
CA ILE A 121 17.11 -2.88 -1.76
C ILE A 121 15.72 -2.66 -2.33
N ASN A 122 14.76 -3.51 -1.95
CA ASN A 122 13.34 -3.30 -2.23
C ASN A 122 12.66 -2.74 -0.99
N ILE A 123 11.91 -1.66 -1.17
CA ILE A 123 11.18 -0.94 -0.14
C ILE A 123 9.71 -1.01 -0.50
N GLU A 124 8.90 -1.50 0.43
CA GLU A 124 7.45 -1.53 0.33
C GLU A 124 6.85 -0.66 1.44
N ILE A 125 5.98 0.27 1.05
CA ILE A 125 5.24 1.12 1.95
C ILE A 125 3.76 0.77 1.85
N VAL A 126 3.21 0.37 2.98
CA VAL A 126 1.82 -0.05 3.11
C VAL A 126 1.11 0.98 3.98
N MET A 127 0.13 1.68 3.42
CA MET A 127 -0.65 2.71 4.10
C MET A 127 -2.12 2.31 4.22
N GLY A 128 -2.74 2.70 5.32
CA GLY A 128 -4.16 2.47 5.49
C GLY A 128 -4.77 3.18 6.70
N PRO A 129 -6.06 2.95 6.94
CA PRO A 129 -6.79 3.57 8.03
C PRO A 129 -6.33 3.03 9.39
N SER A 130 -6.65 3.78 10.45
CA SER A 130 -6.61 3.23 11.80
C SER A 130 -7.65 2.11 11.98
N HIS A 131 -7.57 1.36 13.09
CA HIS A 131 -8.55 0.29 13.34
C HIS A 131 -9.97 0.85 13.49
N GLU A 132 -10.12 1.99 14.16
CA GLU A 132 -11.42 2.64 14.38
C GLU A 132 -12.00 3.22 13.09
N GLU A 133 -11.18 3.91 12.30
CA GLU A 133 -11.59 4.32 10.94
C GLU A 133 -11.90 3.12 10.07
N ALA A 134 -11.18 2.00 10.29
CA ALA A 134 -11.44 0.79 9.56
C ALA A 134 -12.83 0.20 9.85
N LEU A 135 -13.23 0.26 11.11
CA LEU A 135 -14.58 -0.12 11.51
C LEU A 135 -15.65 0.83 10.98
N LYS A 136 -15.39 2.15 10.96
CA LYS A 136 -16.33 3.16 10.43
C LYS A 136 -16.57 2.99 8.94
N LEU A 137 -15.50 2.87 8.15
CA LEU A 137 -15.59 2.70 6.70
C LEU A 137 -16.24 1.36 6.31
N SER A 138 -15.95 0.29 7.06
CA SER A 138 -16.62 -1.02 6.89
C SER A 138 -18.12 -0.97 7.17
N ARG A 139 -18.58 -0.09 8.07
CA ARG A 139 -20.02 0.16 8.31
C ARG A 139 -20.65 0.96 7.18
N ILE A 140 -19.98 2.00 6.67
CA ILE A 140 -20.45 2.80 5.54
C ILE A 140 -20.58 1.96 4.26
N ASP A 141 -19.61 1.09 3.96
CA ASP A 141 -19.71 0.18 2.80
C ASP A 141 -20.84 -0.85 2.95
N ARG A 142 -21.22 -1.21 4.19
CA ARG A 142 -22.40 -2.04 4.47
C ARG A 142 -23.70 -1.27 4.33
N GLU A 143 -23.72 0.02 4.65
CA GLU A 143 -24.87 0.91 4.45
C GLU A 143 -25.05 1.30 2.97
N GLY A 144 -23.95 1.38 2.21
CA GLY A 144 -23.94 1.62 0.76
C GLY A 144 -24.12 0.36 -0.10
N SER A 145 -23.89 -0.84 0.44
CA SER A 145 -24.33 -2.08 -0.19
C SER A 145 -25.84 -2.17 -0.05
N GLY A 146 -26.56 -1.71 -1.08
CA GLY A 146 -28.02 -1.66 -1.13
C GLY A 146 -28.70 -3.02 -0.95
N ARG A 147 -28.70 -3.56 0.28
CA ARG A 147 -29.87 -4.30 0.76
C ARG A 147 -30.97 -3.26 0.85
N LYS A 148 -31.62 -3.01 -0.30
CA LYS A 148 -32.95 -2.44 -0.33
C LYS A 148 -33.73 -3.15 0.77
N ARG A 149 -34.39 -2.38 1.63
CA ARG A 149 -35.42 -2.96 2.50
C ARG A 149 -36.34 -3.78 1.58
N ARG A 150 -36.69 -5.00 1.99
CA ARG A 150 -37.66 -5.80 1.25
C ARG A 150 -38.90 -4.94 1.06
N GLU A 151 -39.19 -4.61 -0.19
CA GLU A 151 -40.44 -3.96 -0.55
C GLU A 151 -41.34 -5.10 -1.00
N MET A 152 -42.45 -5.24 -0.28
CA MET A 152 -43.46 -6.26 -0.54
C MET A 152 -44.64 -5.56 -1.18
N ASP A 153 -44.99 -5.94 -2.40
CA ASP A 153 -46.23 -5.52 -3.05
C ASP A 153 -47.09 -6.76 -3.30
N HIS A 154 -48.32 -6.77 -2.77
CA HIS A 154 -49.24 -7.91 -2.82
C HIS A 154 -48.61 -9.28 -2.42
N GLY A 155 -47.65 -9.27 -1.48
CA GLY A 155 -46.96 -10.48 -1.02
C GLY A 155 -45.76 -10.91 -1.86
N ILE A 156 -45.39 -10.15 -2.90
CA ILE A 156 -44.26 -10.40 -3.79
C ILE A 156 -43.10 -9.47 -3.42
N ASP A 157 -41.90 -10.01 -3.24
CA ASP A 157 -40.68 -9.22 -3.06
C ASP A 157 -40.30 -8.57 -4.40
N ILE A 158 -40.67 -7.31 -4.58
CA ILE A 158 -40.48 -6.60 -5.85
C ILE A 158 -39.00 -6.40 -6.20
N ASN A 159 -38.08 -6.59 -5.25
CA ASN A 159 -36.65 -6.54 -5.50
C ASN A 159 -36.10 -7.76 -6.24
N ASN A 160 -36.87 -8.86 -6.30
CA ASN A 160 -36.50 -10.09 -7.02
C ASN A 160 -37.17 -10.22 -8.40
N LEU A 161 -37.93 -9.20 -8.84
CA LEU A 161 -38.53 -9.21 -10.16
C LEU A 161 -37.46 -8.96 -11.23
N ILE A 162 -37.25 -9.95 -12.10
CA ILE A 162 -36.39 -9.79 -13.28
C ILE A 162 -37.24 -9.13 -14.39
N PRO A 163 -36.90 -7.92 -14.85
CA PRO A 163 -37.66 -7.26 -15.91
C PRO A 163 -37.44 -8.00 -17.24
N VAL A 164 -38.49 -8.64 -17.74
CA VAL A 164 -38.48 -9.25 -19.08
C VAL A 164 -38.64 -8.13 -20.12
N ARG A 165 -37.55 -7.77 -20.81
CA ARG A 165 -37.62 -6.90 -21.99
C ARG A 165 -38.41 -7.64 -23.08
N LYS A 166 -39.62 -7.18 -23.39
CA LYS A 166 -40.39 -7.65 -24.56
C LYS A 166 -39.74 -7.14 -25.84
N ASN A 167 -38.76 -7.88 -26.37
CA ASN A 167 -38.35 -7.75 -27.77
C ASN A 167 -39.19 -8.71 -28.61
N PHE A 168 -40.46 -8.36 -28.87
CA PHE A 168 -41.22 -8.98 -29.96
C PHE A 168 -41.21 -8.02 -31.14
N LYS A 169 -40.28 -8.24 -32.08
CA LYS A 169 -40.50 -7.81 -33.47
C LYS A 169 -41.56 -8.75 -34.05
N ILE A 170 -42.77 -8.24 -34.22
CA ILE A 170 -43.77 -8.89 -35.06
C ILE A 170 -43.32 -8.67 -36.51
N THR A 171 -42.74 -9.71 -37.11
CA THR A 171 -42.57 -9.75 -38.57
C THR A 171 -43.93 -10.12 -39.16
N LYS A 172 -44.63 -9.15 -39.76
CA LYS A 172 -45.78 -9.45 -40.62
C LYS A 172 -45.26 -10.17 -41.86
N LEU A 173 -45.60 -11.44 -42.00
CA LEU A 173 -45.60 -12.15 -43.27
C LEU A 173 -47.01 -12.02 -43.84
N PHE A 174 -47.19 -11.08 -44.77
CA PHE A 174 -48.12 -11.13 -45.91
C PHE A 174 -47.65 -10.10 -46.93
#